data_AF-A0A969WYJ5-F1
#
_entry.id   AF-A0A969WYJ5-F1
#
_cell.length_a   1.000
_cell.length_b   1.000
_cell.length_c   1.000
_cell.angle_alpha   90.00
_cell.angle_beta   90.00
_cell.angle_gamma   90.00
#
_symmetry.space_group_name_H-M   'P 1'
#
loop_
_entity.id
_entity.type
_entity.pdbx_description
1 polymer ?
#
loop_
_entity_poly.entity_id
_entity_poly.type
_entity_poly.pdbx_seq_one_letter_code
_entity_poly.pdbx_strand_id
1 'polypeptide(L)'
;VVNLTATSRYSDSGVLIEVEFVGFTQAYRQKISLTEQVTSLLIKPVILTEMPDLSKSKDATLNITVTDQTSGKIVIQENKTIRLMSAFDYILWDDEFGVTTDDNILAWLTPESEGVLKLRREAVDIITELSEGKMTSLASYQNVMGADEADISVNTYLQMVGLQAAISEMGVRYNWGAFSTGSSLNQRVLLPDYVLNSKSGICIETTMLLASAIQSTHMHPMIIFTPGHAQVAVETWKNSGQYFLMETTTLPFDWRTDDRALFIKYLSTEEWAAYLKKDVEGGLGYVVDCDLLNVLGIQGIGY
;
A
#
# COMPACT_ATOMS: atom_id res chain seq x y z
N VAL A 1 2.76 -4.15 -13.84
CA VAL A 1 3.80 -3.57 -14.72
C VAL A 1 4.01 -4.54 -15.87
N VAL A 2 4.17 -4.08 -17.11
CA VAL A 2 4.57 -4.94 -18.24
C VAL A 2 6.09 -4.91 -18.36
N ASN A 3 6.74 -6.06 -18.23
CA ASN A 3 8.18 -6.21 -18.44
C ASN A 3 8.45 -6.56 -19.90
N LEU A 4 9.21 -5.71 -20.60
CA LEU A 4 9.63 -5.96 -21.98
C LEU A 4 11.15 -5.81 -22.10
N THR A 5 11.77 -6.70 -22.86
CA THR A 5 13.17 -6.57 -23.27
C THR A 5 13.24 -6.45 -24.79
N ALA A 6 13.96 -5.46 -25.29
CA ALA A 6 14.12 -5.21 -26.72
C ALA A 6 15.58 -4.91 -27.09
N THR A 7 15.99 -5.30 -28.29
CA THR A 7 17.34 -5.05 -28.84
C THR A 7 17.29 -5.00 -30.37
N SER A 8 18.24 -4.30 -30.99
CA SER A 8 18.44 -4.29 -32.43
C SER A 8 19.81 -4.89 -32.77
N ARG A 9 19.81 -5.99 -33.55
CA ARG A 9 21.02 -6.78 -33.82
C ARG A 9 21.94 -6.25 -34.93
N TYR A 10 21.49 -5.29 -35.74
CA TYR A 10 22.18 -4.92 -36.98
C TYR A 10 22.50 -3.42 -37.10
N SER A 11 21.65 -2.58 -36.52
CA SER A 11 21.84 -1.13 -36.53
C SER A 11 21.02 -0.47 -35.43
N ASP A 12 21.52 0.63 -34.89
CA ASP A 12 20.74 1.47 -34.01
C ASP A 12 19.45 1.89 -34.72
N SER A 13 18.31 1.64 -34.07
CA SER A 13 17.00 1.79 -34.69
C SER A 13 16.06 2.53 -33.75
N GLY A 14 15.48 3.63 -34.23
CA GLY A 14 14.42 4.34 -33.53
C GLY A 14 13.09 3.61 -33.70
N VAL A 15 12.47 3.20 -32.59
CA VAL A 15 11.16 2.52 -32.61
C VAL A 15 10.16 3.23 -31.72
N LEU A 16 8.89 3.15 -32.08
CA LEU A 16 7.75 3.49 -31.23
C LEU A 16 7.19 2.19 -30.68
N ILE A 17 7.21 2.05 -29.35
CA ILE A 17 6.57 0.94 -28.65
C ILE A 17 5.21 1.39 -28.17
N GLU A 18 4.19 0.60 -28.47
CA GLU A 18 2.83 0.74 -27.98
C GLU A 18 2.42 -0.51 -27.19
N VAL A 19 1.89 -0.31 -25.98
CA VAL A 19 1.44 -1.40 -25.11
C VAL A 19 0.07 -1.07 -24.53
N GLU A 20 -0.85 -2.02 -24.62
CA GLU A 20 -2.23 -1.86 -24.13
C GLU A 20 -2.76 -3.16 -23.54
N PHE A 21 -3.37 -3.09 -22.37
CA PHE A 21 -4.32 -4.11 -21.91
C PHE A 21 -5.71 -3.74 -22.43
N VAL A 22 -6.17 -4.46 -23.45
CA VAL A 22 -7.35 -4.09 -24.23
C VAL A 22 -8.58 -3.93 -23.34
N GLY A 23 -9.14 -2.72 -23.30
CA GLY A 23 -10.32 -2.38 -22.50
C GLY A 23 -10.05 -2.13 -21.01
N PHE A 24 -8.79 -2.11 -20.56
CA PHE A 24 -8.41 -1.83 -19.17
C PHE A 24 -7.48 -0.63 -19.03
N THR A 25 -6.64 -0.37 -20.04
CA THR A 25 -5.69 0.74 -20.00
C THR A 25 -5.72 1.56 -21.28
N GLN A 26 -5.30 2.82 -21.20
CA GLN A 26 -4.92 3.58 -22.38
C GLN A 26 -3.68 2.96 -23.04
N ALA A 27 -3.57 3.07 -24.37
CA ALA A 27 -2.37 2.67 -25.07
C ALA A 27 -1.17 3.50 -24.59
N TYR A 28 -0.24 2.85 -23.90
CA TYR A 28 1.06 3.42 -23.58
C TYR A 28 1.85 3.61 -24.87
N ARG A 29 2.55 4.74 -25.02
CA ARG A 29 3.37 5.04 -26.21
C ARG A 29 4.71 5.61 -25.79
N GLN A 30 5.79 4.96 -26.19
CA GLN A 30 7.14 5.48 -25.94
C GLN A 30 8.04 5.32 -27.16
N LYS A 31 8.73 6.41 -27.50
CA LYS A 31 9.80 6.42 -28.49
C LYS A 31 11.10 6.02 -27.82
N ILE A 32 11.80 5.03 -28.37
CA ILE A 32 13.09 4.58 -27.86
C ILE A 32 14.08 4.36 -29.01
N SER A 33 15.37 4.46 -28.69
CA SER A 33 16.45 4.06 -29.58
C SER A 33 16.98 2.71 -29.10
N LEU A 34 16.81 1.68 -29.93
CA LEU A 34 17.35 0.34 -29.66
C LEU A 34 18.73 0.21 -30.27
N THR A 35 19.65 -0.41 -29.54
CA THR A 35 21.00 -0.77 -29.99
C THR A 35 21.19 -2.28 -29.86
N GLU A 36 22.41 -2.77 -30.12
CA GLU A 36 22.77 -4.17 -29.82
C GLU A 36 22.71 -4.52 -28.33
N GLN A 37 22.67 -3.52 -27.44
CA GLN A 37 22.45 -3.74 -26.02
C GLN A 37 20.98 -4.03 -25.73
N VAL A 38 20.74 -4.98 -24.82
CA VAL A 38 19.38 -5.28 -24.35
C VAL A 38 18.86 -4.10 -23.54
N THR A 39 17.73 -3.54 -23.98
CA THR A 39 17.01 -2.49 -23.27
C THR A 39 15.82 -3.12 -22.55
N SER A 40 15.80 -3.00 -21.22
CA SER A 40 14.66 -3.43 -20.39
C SER A 40 13.72 -2.26 -20.15
N LEU A 41 12.42 -2.50 -20.27
CA LEU A 41 11.35 -1.53 -20.12
C LEU A 41 10.33 -2.05 -19.12
N LEU A 42 10.08 -1.27 -18.08
CA LEU A 42 9.04 -1.50 -17.09
C LEU A 42 7.89 -0.54 -17.37
N ILE A 43 6.88 -1.03 -18.08
CA ILE A 43 5.79 -0.20 -18.59
C ILE A 43 4.60 -0.24 -17.63
N LYS A 44 4.09 0.94 -17.26
CA LYS A 44 2.88 1.12 -16.45
C LYS A 44 1.83 1.87 -17.28
N PRO A 45 1.03 1.19 -18.11
CA PRO A 45 -0.03 1.85 -18.86
C PRO A 45 -1.05 2.47 -17.91
N VAL A 46 -1.57 3.64 -18.27
CA VAL A 46 -2.56 4.35 -17.45
C VAL A 46 -3.88 3.58 -17.49
N ILE A 47 -4.45 3.30 -16.32
CA ILE A 47 -5.73 2.61 -16.19
C ILE A 47 -6.85 3.51 -16.73
N LEU A 48 -7.85 2.91 -17.39
CA LEU A 48 -9.03 3.65 -17.86
C LEU A 48 -9.86 4.17 -16.68
N THR A 49 -10.43 5.37 -16.82
CA THR A 49 -11.30 5.97 -15.80
C THR A 49 -12.52 5.08 -15.51
N GLU A 50 -13.12 4.50 -16.54
CA GLU A 50 -14.18 3.49 -16.41
C GLU A 50 -13.59 2.10 -16.56
N MET A 51 -12.94 1.60 -15.50
CA MET A 51 -12.34 0.28 -15.52
C MET A 51 -13.41 -0.82 -15.41
N PRO A 52 -13.34 -1.90 -16.21
CA PRO A 52 -14.21 -3.05 -16.04
C PRO A 52 -14.02 -3.70 -14.66
N ASP A 53 -15.08 -4.30 -14.10
CA ASP A 53 -15.08 -4.93 -12.77
C ASP A 53 -13.91 -5.93 -12.57
N LEU A 54 -12.99 -5.64 -11.65
CA LEU A 54 -11.87 -6.53 -11.28
C LEU A 54 -12.13 -7.31 -9.98
N SER A 55 -13.39 -7.46 -9.54
CA SER A 55 -13.75 -8.27 -8.36
C SER A 55 -13.37 -9.76 -8.48
N LYS A 56 -13.12 -10.23 -9.70
CA LYS A 56 -12.65 -11.58 -10.01
C LYS A 56 -11.56 -11.54 -11.07
N SER A 57 -10.61 -12.45 -10.92
CA SER A 57 -9.61 -12.71 -11.96
C SER A 57 -10.26 -13.13 -13.27
N LYS A 58 -9.74 -12.65 -14.40
CA LYS A 58 -10.27 -12.85 -15.74
C LYS A 58 -9.15 -12.84 -16.78
N ASP A 59 -9.42 -13.37 -17.95
CA ASP A 59 -8.46 -13.31 -19.05
C ASP A 59 -8.60 -11.96 -19.77
N ALA A 60 -7.47 -11.42 -20.22
CA ALA A 60 -7.42 -10.20 -21.01
C ALA A 60 -6.39 -10.34 -22.14
N THR A 61 -6.44 -9.41 -23.09
CA THR A 61 -5.48 -9.35 -24.19
C THR A 61 -4.48 -8.25 -23.94
N LEU A 62 -3.20 -8.60 -23.91
CA LEU A 62 -2.08 -7.69 -23.98
C LEU A 62 -1.70 -7.49 -25.45
N ASN A 63 -1.86 -6.29 -25.95
CA ASN A 63 -1.42 -5.89 -27.28
C ASN A 63 -0.07 -5.18 -27.17
N ILE A 64 0.91 -5.63 -27.96
CA ILE A 64 2.22 -5.01 -28.09
C ILE A 64 2.46 -4.72 -29.56
N THR A 65 2.72 -3.46 -29.89
CA THR A 65 3.07 -3.03 -31.24
C THR A 65 4.40 -2.31 -31.21
N VAL A 66 5.30 -2.65 -32.13
CA VAL A 66 6.56 -1.94 -32.34
C VAL A 66 6.57 -1.43 -33.77
N THR A 67 6.70 -0.11 -33.92
CA THR A 67 6.70 0.58 -35.19
C THR A 67 8.06 1.21 -35.43
N ASP A 68 8.69 0.90 -36.56
CA ASP A 68 9.93 1.55 -36.99
C ASP A 68 9.67 3.03 -37.31
N GLN A 69 10.44 3.93 -36.71
CA GLN A 69 10.18 5.37 -36.82
C GLN A 69 10.60 5.95 -38.18
N THR A 70 11.54 5.32 -38.88
CA THR A 70 12.03 5.82 -40.17
C THR A 70 11.05 5.47 -41.30
N SER A 71 10.59 4.24 -41.34
CA SER A 71 9.69 3.71 -42.37
C SER A 71 8.21 3.83 -42.02
N GLY A 72 7.88 4.02 -40.73
CA GLY A 72 6.51 3.99 -40.22
C GLY A 72 5.86 2.60 -40.27
N LYS A 73 6.63 1.55 -40.56
CA LYS A 73 6.11 0.18 -40.65
C LYS A 73 6.06 -0.47 -39.28
N ILE A 74 4.97 -1.18 -39.02
CA ILE A 74 4.87 -2.08 -37.89
C ILE A 74 5.83 -3.25 -38.14
N VAL A 75 6.82 -3.40 -37.27
CA VAL A 75 7.82 -4.48 -37.32
C VAL A 75 7.44 -5.64 -36.41
N ILE A 76 6.69 -5.37 -35.34
CA ILE A 76 6.16 -6.38 -34.41
C ILE A 76 4.73 -6.00 -34.08
N GLN A 77 3.83 -6.99 -34.13
CA GLN A 77 2.48 -6.90 -33.58
C GLN A 77 2.15 -8.23 -32.92
N GLU A 78 2.06 -8.21 -31.59
CA GLU A 78 1.75 -9.40 -30.80
C GLU A 78 0.51 -9.15 -29.95
N ASN A 79 -0.33 -10.18 -29.88
CA ASN A 79 -1.46 -10.25 -28.98
C ASN A 79 -1.25 -11.46 -28.08
N LYS A 80 -1.10 -11.23 -26.78
CA LYS A 80 -0.92 -12.30 -25.78
C LYS A 80 -2.17 -12.37 -24.90
N THR A 81 -2.65 -13.57 -24.66
CA THR A 81 -3.64 -13.79 -23.60
C THR A 81 -2.91 -13.80 -22.27
N ILE A 82 -3.36 -12.95 -21.36
CA ILE A 82 -2.83 -12.86 -20.00
C ILE A 82 -3.96 -13.05 -18.99
N ARG A 83 -3.59 -13.34 -17.75
CA ARG A 83 -4.53 -13.36 -16.62
C ARG A 83 -4.47 -12.03 -15.87
N LEU A 84 -5.54 -11.26 -15.88
CA LEU A 84 -5.73 -10.17 -14.94
C LEU A 84 -6.25 -10.74 -13.62
N MET A 85 -5.52 -10.49 -12.54
CA MET A 85 -5.87 -10.94 -11.20
C MET A 85 -6.99 -10.06 -10.62
N SER A 86 -7.63 -10.53 -9.54
CA SER A 86 -8.64 -9.69 -8.87
C SER A 86 -7.97 -8.46 -8.26
N ALA A 87 -8.72 -7.36 -8.17
CA ALA A 87 -8.38 -6.20 -7.34
C ALA A 87 -8.17 -6.55 -5.85
N PHE A 88 -8.58 -7.75 -5.40
CA PHE A 88 -8.32 -8.25 -4.06
C PHE A 88 -7.11 -9.18 -3.98
N ASP A 89 -6.47 -9.54 -5.09
CA ASP A 89 -5.35 -10.47 -5.09
C ASP A 89 -4.03 -9.69 -5.06
N TYR A 90 -3.42 -9.61 -3.89
CA TYR A 90 -2.05 -9.12 -3.73
C TYR A 90 -1.06 -10.20 -4.19
N ILE A 91 -0.38 -9.93 -5.30
CA ILE A 91 0.51 -10.88 -5.99
C ILE A 91 1.94 -10.69 -5.48
N LEU A 92 2.55 -11.78 -5.03
CA LEU A 92 3.92 -11.84 -4.48
C LEU A 92 4.85 -12.71 -5.36
N TRP A 93 4.60 -12.73 -6.66
CA TRP A 93 5.37 -13.50 -7.62
C TRP A 93 5.39 -12.79 -8.98
N ASP A 94 6.48 -13.02 -9.70
CA ASP A 94 6.66 -12.51 -11.06
C ASP A 94 6.27 -13.57 -12.09
N ASP A 95 5.80 -13.14 -13.26
CA ASP A 95 5.65 -14.00 -14.44
C ASP A 95 6.34 -13.41 -15.67
N GLU A 96 6.05 -13.98 -16.84
CA GLU A 96 6.60 -13.56 -18.13
C GLU A 96 6.34 -12.07 -18.43
N PHE A 97 5.19 -11.53 -17.99
CA PHE A 97 4.75 -10.18 -18.34
C PHE A 97 4.72 -9.24 -17.14
N GLY A 98 4.55 -9.75 -15.92
CA GLY A 98 4.35 -9.03 -14.68
C GLY A 98 5.55 -9.09 -13.76
N VAL A 99 6.00 -7.92 -13.32
CA VAL A 99 6.94 -7.78 -12.19
C VAL A 99 6.22 -7.16 -11.01
N THR A 100 6.43 -7.75 -9.85
CA THR A 100 5.88 -7.35 -8.55
C THR A 100 7.00 -6.87 -7.64
N THR A 101 6.66 -5.93 -6.77
CA THR A 101 7.52 -5.40 -5.72
C THR A 101 6.67 -5.33 -4.46
N ASP A 102 7.31 -5.38 -3.29
CA ASP A 102 6.57 -5.27 -2.02
C ASP A 102 5.81 -3.94 -1.91
N ASP A 103 6.27 -2.89 -2.59
CA ASP A 103 5.61 -1.59 -2.66
C ASP A 103 4.24 -1.65 -3.36
N ASN A 104 3.94 -2.71 -4.13
CA ASN A 104 2.64 -2.89 -4.78
C ASN A 104 1.47 -2.96 -3.77
N ILE A 105 1.73 -3.30 -2.50
CA ILE A 105 0.68 -3.26 -1.47
C ILE A 105 0.09 -1.86 -1.27
N LEU A 106 0.84 -0.80 -1.63
CA LEU A 106 0.36 0.58 -1.55
C LEU A 106 -0.87 0.81 -2.44
N ALA A 107 -1.13 -0.06 -3.42
CA ALA A 107 -2.38 -0.02 -4.18
C ALA A 107 -3.62 -0.26 -3.29
N TRP A 108 -3.50 -0.86 -2.10
CA TRP A 108 -4.61 -1.01 -1.14
C TRP A 108 -4.68 0.14 -0.12
N LEU A 109 -3.77 1.10 -0.19
CA LEU A 109 -3.75 2.28 0.67
C LEU A 109 -4.71 3.33 0.09
N THR A 110 -5.85 3.55 0.74
CA THR A 110 -6.91 4.45 0.26
C THR A 110 -7.22 5.55 1.28
N PRO A 111 -6.30 6.49 1.53
CA PRO A 111 -6.46 7.52 2.57
C PRO A 111 -7.66 8.45 2.34
N GLU A 112 -8.08 8.61 1.08
CA GLU A 112 -9.17 9.51 0.68
C GLU A 112 -10.53 8.79 0.50
N SER A 113 -10.64 7.50 0.87
CA SER A 113 -11.90 6.77 0.73
C SER A 113 -12.96 7.25 1.72
N GLU A 114 -14.24 7.14 1.36
CA GLU A 114 -15.35 7.61 2.20
C GLU A 114 -15.36 6.94 3.57
N GLY A 115 -15.09 5.62 3.63
CA GLY A 115 -15.01 4.88 4.87
C GLY A 115 -13.87 5.37 5.78
N VAL A 116 -12.69 5.63 5.22
CA VAL A 116 -11.54 6.16 5.97
C VAL A 116 -11.82 7.57 6.49
N LEU A 117 -12.43 8.44 5.69
CA LEU A 117 -12.81 9.79 6.15
C LEU A 117 -13.86 9.75 7.26
N LYS A 118 -14.81 8.81 7.24
CA LYS A 118 -15.75 8.58 8.35
C LYS A 118 -15.02 8.08 9.60
N LEU A 119 -14.10 7.14 9.46
CA LEU A 119 -13.29 6.64 10.58
C LEU A 119 -12.53 7.76 11.28
N ARG A 120 -11.92 8.68 10.53
CA ARG A 120 -11.27 9.87 11.10
C ARG A 120 -12.23 10.70 11.94
N ARG A 121 -13.46 10.90 11.44
CA ARG A 121 -14.46 11.71 12.14
C ARG A 121 -14.83 11.09 13.48
N GLU A 122 -15.01 9.76 13.53
CA GLU A 122 -15.28 9.03 14.77
C GLU A 122 -14.10 9.13 15.75
N ALA A 123 -12.87 9.06 15.25
CA ALA A 123 -11.68 9.21 16.09
C ALA A 123 -11.58 10.60 16.75
N VAL A 124 -12.14 11.66 16.14
CA VAL A 124 -12.13 13.02 16.73
C VAL A 124 -12.88 13.06 18.06
N ASP A 125 -14.02 12.39 18.16
CA ASP A 125 -14.81 12.41 19.40
C ASP A 125 -14.06 11.64 20.51
N ILE A 126 -13.38 10.54 20.14
CA ILE A 126 -12.55 9.75 21.06
C ILE A 126 -11.33 10.53 21.54
N ILE A 127 -10.54 11.14 20.65
CA ILE A 127 -9.35 11.91 21.06
C ILE A 127 -9.74 13.14 21.88
N THR A 128 -10.92 13.72 21.65
CA THR A 128 -11.44 14.83 22.46
C THR A 128 -11.67 14.38 23.89
N GLU A 129 -12.31 13.22 24.10
CA GLU A 129 -12.49 12.66 25.43
C GLU A 129 -11.15 12.28 26.07
N LEU A 130 -10.32 11.53 25.33
CA LEU A 130 -9.02 11.03 25.79
C LEU A 130 -8.05 12.16 26.18
N SER A 131 -8.14 13.32 25.53
CA SER A 131 -7.29 14.49 25.80
C SER A 131 -7.93 15.52 26.74
N GLU A 132 -9.07 15.19 27.36
CA GLU A 132 -9.84 16.09 28.22
C GLU A 132 -10.18 17.43 27.53
N GLY A 133 -10.51 17.35 26.24
CA GLY A 133 -10.90 18.50 25.42
C GLY A 133 -9.74 19.32 24.85
N LYS A 134 -8.48 18.94 25.07
CA LYS A 134 -7.32 19.67 24.53
C LYS A 134 -7.11 19.46 23.03
N MET A 135 -7.38 18.25 22.55
CA MET A 135 -7.27 17.87 21.13
C MET A 135 -8.67 17.62 20.57
N THR A 136 -9.18 18.55 19.77
CA THR A 136 -10.53 18.48 19.16
C THR A 136 -10.50 18.18 17.66
N SER A 137 -9.34 17.75 17.13
CA SER A 137 -9.14 17.35 15.75
C SER A 137 -7.92 16.42 15.64
N LEU A 138 -7.88 15.60 14.59
CA LEU A 138 -6.67 14.86 14.22
C LEU A 138 -5.66 15.86 13.64
N ALA A 139 -4.76 16.35 14.50
CA ALA A 139 -3.92 17.51 14.26
C ALA A 139 -2.60 17.21 13.52
N SER A 140 -2.41 15.99 12.98
CA SER A 140 -1.14 15.60 12.36
C SER A 140 0.03 15.82 13.34
N TYR A 141 1.16 16.35 12.90
CA TYR A 141 2.30 16.73 13.75
C TYR A 141 2.22 18.16 14.31
N GLN A 142 1.04 18.59 14.79
CA GLN A 142 0.86 19.87 15.48
C GLN A 142 0.84 19.69 17.00
N ASN A 143 1.51 20.58 17.73
CA ASN A 143 1.63 20.50 19.19
C ASN A 143 0.38 21.07 19.90
N VAL A 144 -0.77 20.43 19.68
CA VAL A 144 -2.05 20.84 20.28
C VAL A 144 -2.11 20.57 21.78
N MET A 145 -1.35 19.58 22.26
CA MET A 145 -1.27 19.24 23.69
C MET A 145 -0.41 20.25 24.48
N GLY A 146 0.32 21.16 23.80
CA GLY A 146 1.24 22.09 24.44
C GLY A 146 2.36 21.38 25.19
N ALA A 147 2.81 20.22 24.68
CA ALA A 147 3.86 19.42 25.27
C ALA A 147 5.24 20.04 25.01
N ASP A 148 6.17 19.87 25.94
CA ASP A 148 7.57 20.24 25.71
C ASP A 148 8.23 19.26 24.71
N GLU A 149 9.43 19.61 24.22
CA GLU A 149 10.14 18.84 23.21
C GLU A 149 10.36 17.36 23.61
N ALA A 150 10.60 17.10 24.90
CA ALA A 150 10.80 15.75 25.42
C ALA A 150 9.54 14.86 25.32
N ASP A 151 8.36 15.46 25.36
CA ASP A 151 7.07 14.75 25.39
C ASP A 151 6.24 15.00 24.12
N ILE A 152 6.83 15.63 23.10
CA ILE A 152 6.13 16.08 21.90
C ILE A 152 5.37 14.95 21.18
N SER A 153 5.88 13.73 21.28
CA SER A 153 5.32 12.51 20.69
C SER A 153 3.95 12.12 21.27
N VAL A 154 3.54 12.68 22.43
CA VAL A 154 2.21 12.49 23.00
C VAL A 154 1.10 12.91 22.02
N ASN A 155 1.35 13.95 21.21
CA ASN A 155 0.40 14.40 20.20
C ASN A 155 0.12 13.31 19.15
N THR A 156 1.15 12.60 18.69
CA THR A 156 1.02 11.48 17.76
C THR A 156 0.36 10.30 18.45
N TYR A 157 0.82 9.95 19.65
CA TYR A 157 0.34 8.81 20.43
C TYR A 157 -1.18 8.84 20.64
N LEU A 158 -1.73 9.97 21.07
CA LEU A 158 -3.17 10.11 21.33
C LEU A 158 -4.00 9.93 20.06
N GLN A 159 -3.54 10.43 18.92
CA GLN A 159 -4.21 10.24 17.63
C GLN A 159 -4.23 8.77 17.22
N MET A 160 -3.15 8.02 17.45
CA MET A 160 -3.10 6.59 17.12
C MET A 160 -4.05 5.77 17.98
N VAL A 161 -4.08 6.04 19.29
CA VAL A 161 -5.02 5.41 20.24
C VAL A 161 -6.46 5.71 19.82
N GLY A 162 -6.76 6.96 19.46
CA GLY A 162 -8.08 7.36 18.98
C GLY A 162 -8.51 6.67 17.69
N LEU A 163 -7.61 6.55 16.72
CA LEU A 163 -7.89 5.85 15.46
C LEU A 163 -8.18 4.36 15.68
N GLN A 164 -7.37 3.65 16.48
CA GLN A 164 -7.59 2.23 16.78
C GLN A 164 -8.89 1.99 17.54
N ALA A 165 -9.19 2.86 18.51
CA ALA A 165 -10.46 2.81 19.24
C ALA A 165 -11.64 3.06 18.30
N ALA A 166 -11.54 4.03 17.38
CA ALA A 166 -12.59 4.31 16.41
C ALA A 166 -12.86 3.13 15.47
N ILE A 167 -11.82 2.40 15.04
CA ILE A 167 -11.99 1.14 14.28
C ILE A 167 -12.85 0.15 15.07
N SER A 168 -12.62 0.04 16.39
CA SER A 168 -13.37 -0.85 17.28
C SER A 168 -14.82 -0.40 17.49
N GLU A 169 -15.06 0.90 17.66
CA GLU A 169 -16.39 1.54 17.81
C GLU A 169 -17.22 1.43 16.53
N MET A 170 -16.59 1.52 15.36
CA MET A 170 -17.23 1.23 14.07
C MET A 170 -17.60 -0.26 13.91
N GLY A 171 -17.18 -1.10 14.86
CA GLY A 171 -17.59 -2.49 14.98
C GLY A 171 -16.64 -3.48 14.33
N VAL A 172 -15.50 -3.05 13.81
CA VAL A 172 -14.52 -3.95 13.17
C VAL A 172 -13.94 -4.91 14.21
N ARG A 173 -13.80 -6.18 13.84
CA ARG A 173 -13.17 -7.22 14.66
C ARG A 173 -12.05 -7.90 13.91
N TYR A 174 -11.03 -8.34 14.64
CA TYR A 174 -9.96 -9.11 14.05
C TYR A 174 -10.46 -10.51 13.65
N ASN A 175 -10.09 -10.91 12.44
CA ASN A 175 -10.31 -12.25 11.93
C ASN A 175 -8.97 -13.00 11.90
N TRP A 176 -8.91 -14.16 12.55
CA TRP A 176 -7.75 -15.06 12.53
C TRP A 176 -7.63 -15.87 11.22
N GLY A 177 -8.01 -15.24 10.10
CA GLY A 177 -7.90 -15.84 8.78
C GLY A 177 -6.43 -16.07 8.39
N ALA A 178 -6.21 -16.97 7.44
CA ALA A 178 -4.88 -17.25 6.93
C ALA A 178 -4.26 -16.01 6.25
N PHE A 179 -3.02 -15.72 6.61
CA PHE A 179 -2.17 -14.75 5.94
C PHE A 179 -0.91 -15.46 5.46
N SER A 180 -0.49 -15.17 4.24
CA SER A 180 0.64 -15.82 3.60
C SER A 180 1.51 -14.82 2.85
N THR A 181 2.82 -14.89 3.10
CA THR A 181 3.86 -14.05 2.47
C THR A 181 4.81 -14.84 1.56
N GLY A 182 4.49 -16.10 1.23
CA GLY A 182 5.38 -16.96 0.44
C GLY A 182 5.49 -16.55 -1.03
N SER A 183 6.71 -16.61 -1.58
CA SER A 183 7.08 -16.31 -2.97
C SER A 183 6.58 -17.36 -3.96
N SER A 184 5.26 -17.44 -4.12
CA SER A 184 4.49 -18.21 -5.11
C SER A 184 2.99 -18.16 -4.81
N LEU A 185 2.57 -17.33 -3.86
CA LEU A 185 1.21 -17.26 -3.33
C LEU A 185 0.63 -15.89 -3.63
N ASN A 186 -0.67 -15.83 -3.84
CA ASN A 186 -1.42 -14.59 -3.82
C ASN A 186 -2.15 -14.49 -2.48
N GLN A 187 -2.07 -13.32 -1.85
CA GLN A 187 -2.83 -13.02 -0.64
C GLN A 187 -4.09 -12.26 -1.03
N ARG A 188 -5.25 -12.72 -0.56
CA ARG A 188 -6.46 -11.91 -0.67
C ARG A 188 -6.40 -10.77 0.35
N VAL A 189 -6.54 -9.53 -0.10
CA VAL A 189 -6.52 -8.32 0.72
C VAL A 189 -7.74 -7.47 0.35
N LEU A 190 -8.62 -7.24 1.32
CA LEU A 190 -9.70 -6.28 1.22
C LEU A 190 -9.20 -4.83 1.33
N LEU A 191 -9.88 -3.92 0.64
CA LEU A 191 -9.66 -2.48 0.82
C LEU A 191 -10.25 -2.00 2.17
N PRO A 192 -9.76 -0.89 2.72
CA PRO A 192 -10.27 -0.29 3.96
C PRO A 192 -11.80 -0.20 4.04
N ASP A 193 -12.46 0.28 2.97
CA ASP A 193 -13.93 0.41 2.94
C ASP A 193 -14.65 -0.95 3.02
N TYR A 194 -14.08 -2.01 2.43
CA TYR A 194 -14.64 -3.36 2.56
C TYR A 194 -14.51 -3.90 3.99
N VAL A 195 -13.39 -3.63 4.66
CA VAL A 195 -13.17 -4.01 6.08
C VAL A 195 -14.16 -3.31 7.00
N LEU A 196 -14.36 -2.00 6.79
CA LEU A 196 -15.33 -1.20 7.55
C LEU A 196 -16.77 -1.69 7.32
N ASN A 197 -17.12 -2.01 6.08
CA ASN A 197 -18.46 -2.49 5.73
C ASN A 197 -18.73 -3.92 6.25
N SER A 198 -17.75 -4.81 6.13
CA SER A 198 -17.86 -6.20 6.60
C SER A 198 -17.71 -6.32 8.12
N LYS A 199 -17.14 -5.30 8.77
CA LYS A 199 -16.79 -5.27 10.19
C LYS A 199 -15.81 -6.38 10.60
N SER A 200 -14.97 -6.82 9.66
CA SER A 200 -14.05 -7.94 9.86
C SER A 200 -12.83 -7.81 8.95
N GLY A 201 -11.64 -8.05 9.48
CA GLY A 201 -10.41 -8.06 8.68
C GLY A 201 -9.28 -8.84 9.34
N ILE A 202 -8.37 -9.37 8.52
CA ILE A 202 -7.12 -10.02 8.97
C ILE A 202 -6.00 -9.00 9.21
N CYS A 203 -4.77 -9.45 9.55
CA CYS A 203 -3.66 -8.56 9.93
C CYS A 203 -3.32 -7.53 8.86
N ILE A 204 -3.13 -7.95 7.60
CA ILE A 204 -2.82 -7.04 6.50
C ILE A 204 -3.96 -6.06 6.19
N GLU A 205 -5.22 -6.50 6.30
CA GLU A 205 -6.38 -5.67 5.99
C GLU A 205 -6.61 -4.59 7.06
N THR A 206 -6.47 -4.96 8.34
CA THR A 206 -6.56 -4.02 9.46
C THR A 206 -5.36 -3.07 9.49
N THR A 207 -4.18 -3.54 9.09
CA THR A 207 -2.98 -2.72 8.84
C THR A 207 -3.25 -1.70 7.74
N MET A 208 -3.82 -2.11 6.60
CA MET A 208 -4.13 -1.18 5.51
C MET A 208 -5.20 -0.15 5.91
N LEU A 209 -6.21 -0.55 6.67
CA LEU A 209 -7.22 0.36 7.22
C LEU A 209 -6.58 1.42 8.13
N LEU A 210 -5.79 0.99 9.12
CA LEU A 210 -5.14 1.92 10.05
C LEU A 210 -4.12 2.82 9.32
N ALA A 211 -3.27 2.26 8.46
CA ALA A 211 -2.30 3.03 7.67
C ALA A 211 -2.98 4.07 6.77
N SER A 212 -4.10 3.72 6.12
CA SER A 212 -4.88 4.68 5.32
C SER A 212 -5.44 5.81 6.19
N ALA A 213 -5.95 5.49 7.37
CA ALA A 213 -6.46 6.48 8.32
C ALA A 213 -5.34 7.39 8.84
N ILE A 214 -4.15 6.88 9.09
CA ILE A 214 -2.99 7.68 9.48
C ILE A 214 -2.55 8.59 8.33
N GLN A 215 -2.36 8.05 7.11
CA GLN A 215 -1.90 8.84 5.97
C GLN A 215 -2.89 9.95 5.58
N SER A 216 -4.21 9.71 5.74
CA SER A 216 -5.25 10.72 5.52
C SER A 216 -5.13 11.97 6.40
N THR A 217 -4.36 11.89 7.50
CA THR A 217 -4.03 13.01 8.39
C THR A 217 -2.71 13.69 8.05
N HIS A 218 -2.07 13.31 6.94
CA HIS A 218 -0.73 13.76 6.52
C HIS A 218 0.37 13.42 7.54
N MET A 219 0.17 12.36 8.33
CA MET A 219 1.25 11.71 9.07
C MET A 219 1.93 10.67 8.18
N HIS A 220 3.12 10.21 8.58
CA HIS A 220 3.94 9.29 7.78
C HIS A 220 3.87 7.86 8.35
N PRO A 221 2.90 7.04 7.92
CA PRO A 221 2.86 5.64 8.28
C PRO A 221 3.82 4.81 7.43
N MET A 222 4.23 3.67 7.99
CA MET A 222 4.94 2.61 7.29
C MET A 222 4.22 1.30 7.52
N ILE A 223 4.24 0.42 6.52
CA ILE A 223 3.74 -0.95 6.65
C ILE A 223 4.94 -1.83 7.00
N ILE A 224 4.81 -2.58 8.09
CA ILE A 224 5.85 -3.49 8.57
C ILE A 224 5.38 -4.91 8.27
N PHE A 225 6.13 -5.63 7.45
CA PHE A 225 5.93 -7.05 7.21
C PHE A 225 6.96 -7.88 7.95
N THR A 226 6.47 -8.78 8.79
CA THR A 226 7.25 -9.91 9.32
C THR A 226 6.66 -11.20 8.74
N PRO A 227 7.39 -12.33 8.76
CA PRO A 227 6.85 -13.60 8.28
C PRO A 227 5.50 -13.93 8.93
N GLY A 228 4.45 -14.00 8.11
CA GLY A 228 3.10 -14.31 8.59
C GLY A 228 2.39 -13.20 9.37
N HIS A 229 2.90 -11.96 9.39
CA HIS A 229 2.23 -10.85 10.05
C HIS A 229 2.45 -9.49 9.37
N ALA A 230 1.49 -8.58 9.54
CA ALA A 230 1.52 -7.23 9.00
C ALA A 230 1.09 -6.25 10.08
N GLN A 231 1.84 -5.15 10.20
CA GLN A 231 1.65 -4.13 11.23
C GLN A 231 1.88 -2.73 10.65
N VAL A 232 1.54 -1.71 11.42
CA VAL A 232 1.78 -0.31 11.04
C VAL A 232 2.84 0.28 11.95
N ALA A 233 3.75 1.08 11.41
CA ALA A 233 4.54 2.02 12.18
C ALA A 233 4.20 3.45 11.79
N VAL A 234 4.44 4.42 12.67
CA VAL A 234 4.28 5.86 12.37
C VAL A 234 5.39 6.64 13.02
N GLU A 235 5.91 7.67 12.36
CA GLU A 235 6.88 8.57 13.01
C GLU A 235 6.26 9.15 14.28
N THR A 236 7.00 9.08 15.39
CA THR A 236 6.65 9.66 16.69
C THR A 236 6.44 11.18 16.60
N TRP A 237 7.16 11.84 15.69
CA TRP A 237 7.03 13.24 15.37
C TRP A 237 7.59 13.51 13.96
N LYS A 238 7.20 14.64 13.35
CA LYS A 238 7.63 14.99 11.99
C LYS A 238 9.15 14.95 11.85
N ASN A 239 9.64 14.10 10.95
CA ASN A 239 11.07 13.95 10.63
C ASN A 239 11.92 13.55 11.84
N SER A 240 11.35 12.90 12.87
CA SER A 240 12.13 12.48 14.04
C SER A 240 13.02 11.26 13.74
N GLY A 241 12.69 10.47 12.71
CA GLY A 241 13.34 9.19 12.45
C GLY A 241 13.12 8.15 13.54
N GLN A 242 12.17 8.38 14.44
CA GLN A 242 11.78 7.51 15.54
C GLN A 242 10.32 7.09 15.36
N TYR A 243 9.99 5.83 15.61
CA TYR A 243 8.70 5.26 15.23
C TYR A 243 7.99 4.57 16.39
N PHE A 244 6.67 4.73 16.44
CA PHE A 244 5.80 3.83 17.17
C PHE A 244 5.45 2.62 16.29
N LEU A 245 5.50 1.41 16.85
CA LEU A 245 4.93 0.19 16.27
C LEU A 245 3.51 0.00 16.79
N MET A 246 2.56 -0.32 15.90
CA MET A 246 1.16 -0.54 16.20
C MET A 246 0.72 -1.96 15.82
N GLU A 247 0.11 -2.66 16.77
CA GLU A 247 -0.42 -4.01 16.64
C GLU A 247 -1.93 -3.97 16.37
N THR A 248 -2.32 -4.10 15.10
CA THR A 248 -3.73 -3.98 14.70
C THR A 248 -4.57 -5.22 15.03
N THR A 249 -3.94 -6.33 15.45
CA THR A 249 -4.66 -7.56 15.84
C THR A 249 -5.38 -7.42 17.18
N THR A 250 -5.11 -6.37 17.96
CA THR A 250 -5.77 -6.13 19.25
C THR A 250 -7.21 -5.63 19.12
N LEU A 251 -7.92 -5.92 18.02
CA LEU A 251 -9.31 -5.53 17.82
C LEU A 251 -10.27 -6.58 18.42
N PRO A 252 -11.28 -6.17 19.20
CA PRO A 252 -11.59 -4.80 19.58
C PRO A 252 -10.65 -4.27 20.66
N PHE A 253 -10.41 -2.97 20.63
CA PHE A 253 -9.57 -2.22 21.56
C PHE A 253 -10.40 -1.13 22.26
N ASP A 254 -10.51 -1.22 23.58
CA ASP A 254 -11.08 -0.18 24.43
C ASP A 254 -9.98 0.58 25.16
N TRP A 255 -9.73 1.82 24.72
CA TRP A 255 -8.68 2.68 25.28
C TRP A 255 -8.84 3.02 26.77
N ARG A 256 -10.03 2.78 27.35
CA ARG A 256 -10.35 3.02 28.76
C ARG A 256 -9.93 1.88 29.67
N THR A 257 -9.97 0.63 29.18
CA THR A 257 -9.73 -0.57 29.99
C THR A 257 -8.51 -1.34 29.56
N ASP A 258 -8.17 -1.30 28.27
CA ASP A 258 -7.11 -2.13 27.73
C ASP A 258 -5.74 -1.50 27.96
N ASP A 259 -4.75 -2.37 28.14
CA ASP A 259 -3.36 -1.93 28.17
C ASP A 259 -2.96 -1.43 26.78
N ARG A 260 -2.77 -0.11 26.68
CA ARG A 260 -2.40 0.56 25.43
C ARG A 260 -1.05 0.07 24.90
N ALA A 261 -0.18 -0.46 25.75
CA ALA A 261 1.09 -1.04 25.33
C ALA A 261 0.89 -2.33 24.51
N LEU A 262 -0.27 -2.98 24.55
CA LEU A 262 -0.59 -4.09 23.65
C LEU A 262 -0.78 -3.61 22.21
N PHE A 263 -1.34 -2.42 22.03
CA PHE A 263 -1.57 -1.80 20.74
C PHE A 263 -0.34 -1.04 20.26
N ILE A 264 0.14 -0.04 21.01
CA ILE A 264 1.15 0.90 20.55
C ILE A 264 2.40 0.88 21.44
N LYS A 265 3.57 0.73 20.82
CA LYS A 265 4.87 0.62 21.51
C LYS A 265 5.88 1.54 20.86
N TYR A 266 6.71 2.18 21.67
CA TYR A 266 7.95 2.77 21.19
C TYR A 266 9.04 1.70 21.16
N LEU A 267 9.82 1.65 20.08
CA LEU A 267 11.01 0.80 19.99
C LEU A 267 12.23 1.68 19.76
N SER A 268 13.28 1.45 20.53
CA SER A 268 14.62 1.98 20.28
C SER A 268 15.19 1.45 18.96
N THR A 269 16.29 2.06 18.49
CA THR A 269 16.98 1.61 17.27
C THR A 269 17.43 0.15 17.37
N GLU A 270 17.95 -0.26 18.53
CA GLU A 270 18.37 -1.64 18.78
C GLU A 270 17.18 -2.59 18.81
N GLU A 271 16.05 -2.18 19.40
CA GLU A 271 14.81 -2.97 19.43
C GLU A 271 14.21 -3.11 18.03
N TRP A 272 14.20 -2.06 17.21
CA TRP A 272 13.79 -2.14 15.81
C TRP A 272 14.68 -3.10 15.02
N ALA A 273 16.00 -2.97 15.16
CA ALA A 273 16.94 -3.85 14.51
C ALA A 273 16.77 -5.31 14.95
N ALA A 274 16.49 -5.55 16.23
CA ALA A 274 16.21 -6.89 16.74
C ALA A 274 14.86 -7.41 16.24
N TYR A 275 13.83 -6.58 16.23
CA TYR A 275 12.47 -6.91 15.82
C TYR A 275 12.42 -7.31 14.34
N LEU A 276 13.03 -6.52 13.45
CA LEU A 276 13.13 -6.83 12.02
C LEU A 276 14.03 -8.04 11.72
N LYS A 277 14.91 -8.42 12.67
CA LYS A 277 15.76 -9.62 12.58
C LYS A 277 15.13 -10.88 13.18
N LYS A 278 14.05 -10.78 13.98
CA LYS A 278 13.68 -11.84 14.94
C LYS A 278 12.96 -13.05 14.33
N ASP A 279 12.60 -13.06 13.05
CA ASP A 279 11.98 -14.25 12.46
C ASP A 279 12.86 -15.00 11.45
N VAL A 280 12.74 -16.33 11.57
CA VAL A 280 13.59 -17.41 11.08
C VAL A 280 12.77 -18.23 10.06
N GLU A 281 13.46 -18.82 9.08
CA GLU A 281 12.92 -19.64 7.96
C GLU A 281 12.13 -18.88 6.86
N GLY A 282 12.71 -17.83 6.27
CA GLY A 282 12.15 -17.32 5.00
C GLY A 282 12.69 -16.00 4.45
N GLY A 283 13.24 -15.10 5.27
CA GLY A 283 13.75 -13.80 4.80
C GLY A 283 13.80 -12.72 5.89
N LEU A 284 14.31 -11.54 5.53
CA LEU A 284 14.30 -10.34 6.37
C LEU A 284 12.89 -9.73 6.40
N GLY A 285 12.48 -9.11 7.52
CA GLY A 285 11.28 -8.27 7.54
C GLY A 285 11.44 -7.11 6.55
N TYR A 286 10.36 -6.78 5.84
CA TYR A 286 10.33 -5.69 4.87
C TYR A 286 9.50 -4.52 5.41
N VAL A 287 9.89 -3.30 5.05
CA VAL A 287 9.21 -2.07 5.45
C VAL A 287 8.82 -1.32 4.19
N VAL A 288 7.53 -1.03 4.03
CA VAL A 288 7.02 -0.18 2.96
C VAL A 288 6.76 1.20 3.54
N ASP A 289 7.38 2.23 2.98
CA ASP A 289 7.04 3.61 3.29
C ASP A 289 5.79 4.02 2.49
N CYS A 290 4.72 4.40 3.20
CA CYS A 290 3.45 4.77 2.56
C CYS A 290 3.57 6.03 1.68
N ASP A 291 4.55 6.90 1.91
CA ASP A 291 4.75 8.10 1.11
C ASP A 291 5.30 7.77 -0.30
N LEU A 292 5.82 6.56 -0.50
CA LEU A 292 6.20 6.07 -1.83
C LEU A 292 5.02 5.92 -2.78
N LEU A 293 3.77 5.91 -2.29
CA LEU A 293 2.56 5.86 -3.12
C LEU A 293 2.64 6.89 -4.26
N ASN A 294 2.92 8.15 -3.90
CA ASN A 294 3.00 9.25 -4.85
C ASN A 294 4.31 9.22 -5.68
N VAL A 295 5.43 8.83 -5.06
CA VAL A 295 6.74 8.79 -5.73
C VAL A 295 6.78 7.73 -6.82
N LEU A 296 6.20 6.56 -6.56
CA LEU A 296 6.17 5.42 -7.47
C LEU A 296 5.01 5.49 -8.49
N GLY A 297 4.16 6.51 -8.37
CA GLY A 297 2.95 6.68 -9.18
C GLY A 297 1.98 5.51 -9.00
N ILE A 298 1.89 4.96 -7.80
CA ILE A 298 0.93 3.91 -7.47
C ILE A 298 -0.40 4.60 -7.16
N GLN A 299 -1.45 4.18 -7.85
CA GLN A 299 -2.79 4.66 -7.59
C GLN A 299 -3.51 3.65 -6.69
N GLY A 300 -4.14 4.14 -5.62
CA GLY A 300 -5.01 3.32 -4.80
C GLY A 300 -6.13 2.68 -5.64
N ILE A 301 -6.45 1.42 -5.34
CA ILE A 301 -7.54 0.66 -5.94
C ILE A 301 -8.83 1.25 -5.35
N GLY A 302 -9.31 2.32 -5.99
CA GLY A 302 -10.55 3.00 -5.65
C GLY A 302 -11.38 3.14 -6.92
N TYR A 303 -12.61 2.62 -6.87
CA TYR A 303 -13.67 2.93 -7.82
C TYR A 303 -14.01 4.42 -7.79
#